data_AF-A0A6L7W0F7-F1
#
_entry.id   AF-A0A6L7W0F7-F1
#
_cell.length_a   1.000
_cell.length_b   1.000
_cell.length_c   1.000
_cell.angle_alpha   90.00
_cell.angle_beta   90.00
_cell.angle_gamma   90.00
#
_symmetry.space_group_name_H-M   'P 1'
#
loop_
_entity.id
_entity.type
_entity.pdbx_description
1 polymer ?
#
loop_
_entity_poly.entity_id
_entity_poly.type
_entity_poly.pdbx_seq_one_letter_code
_entity_poly.pdbx_strand_id
1 'polypeptide(L)'
;MYRSLSVWVLFCLTMGSAWANDREIIEKAQAAYRAGDYASAFETLSHLPNLLGVVPLFDRPQQSRRAEIFFDLGRIHLASGDTIRAHLALVEAFHLNPETNKGIMDIPPDQALVDTRALFLDMRRKTVRQTLKRTTFWGAAGRSLLLPGWGQLYRGHKKRGYVFMGTSAVLAAAWFATDISYRSAYNTYRGTRLNDLQLGQPIAGTDSDAFTRNFERVESRAGRANLFLGLLAAVWLSSVLDHLVIGPAQVSLSVSIN
;
A
#
# COMPACT_ATOMS: atom_id res chain seq x y z
N MET A 1 54.86 10.41 37.07
CA MET A 1 53.46 10.75 36.75
C MET A 1 53.32 11.21 35.28
N TYR A 2 53.73 10.36 34.32
CA TYR A 2 53.75 10.68 32.87
C TYR A 2 53.29 9.47 32.04
N ARG A 3 52.01 9.10 32.11
CA ARG A 3 51.50 7.96 31.32
C ARG A 3 50.07 8.10 30.77
N SER A 4 49.45 9.28 30.87
CA SER A 4 48.04 9.48 30.50
C SER A 4 47.79 10.38 29.27
N LEU A 5 48.82 11.10 28.79
CA LEU A 5 48.67 12.05 27.68
C LEU A 5 48.77 11.44 26.28
N SER A 6 49.15 10.17 26.16
CA SER A 6 49.47 9.53 24.87
C SER A 6 48.25 8.99 24.10
N VAL A 7 47.13 8.73 24.79
CA VAL A 7 45.98 8.03 24.17
C VAL A 7 45.02 9.00 23.47
N TRP A 8 44.85 10.21 24.02
CA TRP A 8 43.95 11.21 23.43
C TRP A 8 44.51 11.89 22.18
N VAL A 9 45.84 12.02 22.07
CA VAL A 9 46.49 12.55 20.87
C VAL A 9 46.42 11.56 19.71
N LEU A 10 46.54 10.25 19.97
CA LEU A 10 46.38 9.21 18.93
C LEU A 10 44.94 9.09 18.40
N PHE A 11 43.92 9.35 19.22
CA PHE A 11 42.51 9.26 18.79
C PHE A 11 42.11 10.41 17.84
N CYS A 12 42.63 11.62 18.05
CA CYS A 12 42.40 12.75 17.14
C CYS A 12 43.20 12.64 15.82
N LEU A 13 44.39 12.02 15.86
CA LEU A 13 45.23 11.82 14.67
C LEU A 13 44.67 10.73 13.72
N THR A 14 43.98 9.72 14.24
CA THR A 14 43.40 8.65 13.41
C THR A 14 42.10 9.05 12.73
N MET A 15 41.21 9.81 13.39
CA MET A 15 40.03 10.36 12.73
C MET A 15 40.42 11.33 11.60
N GLY A 16 41.38 12.23 11.81
CA GLY A 16 41.84 13.15 10.76
C GLY A 16 42.37 12.46 9.50
N SER A 17 43.02 11.30 9.65
CA SER A 17 43.60 10.53 8.53
C SER A 17 42.57 9.87 7.61
N ALA A 18 41.43 9.41 8.17
CA ALA A 18 40.37 8.77 7.38
C ALA A 18 39.65 9.77 6.45
N TRP A 19 39.34 10.97 6.95
CA TRP A 19 38.72 12.03 6.15
C TRP A 19 39.67 12.62 5.08
N ALA A 20 40.98 12.61 5.34
CA ALA A 20 41.98 13.03 4.36
C ALA A 20 42.09 12.03 3.20
N ASN A 21 42.07 10.72 3.50
CA ASN A 21 42.15 9.67 2.48
C ASN A 21 40.89 9.66 1.58
N ASP A 22 39.70 9.83 2.15
CA ASP A 22 38.45 9.91 1.38
C ASP A 22 38.47 11.07 0.37
N ARG A 23 38.98 12.25 0.78
CA ARG A 23 39.08 13.43 -0.10
C ARG A 23 40.03 13.18 -1.26
N GLU A 24 41.19 12.57 -0.98
CA GLU A 24 42.17 12.24 -2.02
C GLU A 24 41.58 11.28 -3.07
N ILE A 25 40.84 10.26 -2.62
CA ILE A 25 40.15 9.31 -3.50
C ILE A 25 39.11 10.03 -4.37
N ILE A 26 38.29 10.91 -3.77
CA ILE A 26 37.27 11.67 -4.48
C ILE A 26 37.91 12.62 -5.52
N GLU A 27 38.98 13.33 -5.16
CA GLU A 27 39.68 14.23 -6.08
C GLU A 27 40.32 13.48 -7.25
N LYS A 28 40.91 12.30 -7.00
CA LYS A 28 41.44 11.42 -8.05
C LYS A 28 40.34 10.93 -8.99
N ALA A 29 39.19 10.50 -8.45
CA ALA A 29 38.05 10.07 -9.25
C ALA A 29 37.48 11.23 -10.11
N GLN A 30 37.39 12.44 -9.53
CA GLN A 30 36.98 13.65 -10.26
C GLN A 30 37.93 13.97 -11.41
N ALA A 31 39.25 13.90 -11.17
CA ALA A 31 40.25 14.16 -12.19
C ALA A 31 40.16 13.14 -13.35
N ALA A 32 40.02 11.85 -13.03
CA ALA A 32 39.83 10.79 -14.02
C ALA A 32 38.55 11.00 -14.84
N TYR A 33 37.43 11.35 -14.18
CA TYR A 33 36.18 11.66 -14.87
C TYR A 33 36.33 12.83 -15.84
N ARG A 34 36.97 13.92 -15.40
CA ARG A 34 37.20 15.12 -16.22
C ARG A 34 38.13 14.82 -17.41
N ALA A 35 39.03 13.84 -17.27
CA ALA A 35 39.87 13.36 -18.35
C ALA A 35 39.14 12.41 -19.33
N GLY A 36 37.89 12.06 -19.06
CA GLY A 36 37.12 11.07 -19.85
C GLY A 36 37.48 9.61 -19.54
N ASP A 37 38.33 9.38 -18.55
CA ASP A 37 38.70 8.03 -18.10
C ASP A 37 37.70 7.53 -17.05
N TYR A 38 36.53 7.11 -17.54
CA TYR A 38 35.44 6.63 -16.70
C TYR A 38 35.76 5.31 -15.98
N ALA A 39 36.64 4.49 -16.55
CA ALA A 39 37.04 3.22 -15.94
C ALA A 39 37.86 3.49 -14.67
N SER A 40 38.88 4.35 -14.77
CA SER A 40 39.69 4.75 -13.61
C SER A 40 38.88 5.55 -12.59
N ALA A 41 37.93 6.39 -13.05
CA ALA A 41 37.02 7.11 -12.15
C ALA A 41 36.14 6.15 -11.33
N PHE A 42 35.56 5.14 -11.99
CA PHE A 42 34.76 4.11 -11.34
C PHE A 42 35.59 3.30 -10.33
N GLU A 43 36.74 2.78 -10.77
CA GLU A 43 37.62 1.97 -9.93
C GLU A 43 37.96 2.75 -8.66
N THR A 44 38.52 3.95 -8.82
CA THR A 44 38.91 4.83 -7.70
C THR A 44 37.74 5.09 -6.75
N LEU A 45 36.56 5.44 -7.27
CA LEU A 45 35.41 5.77 -6.43
C LEU A 45 34.81 4.54 -5.73
N SER A 46 34.88 3.36 -6.35
CA SER A 46 34.40 2.09 -5.78
C SER A 46 35.23 1.61 -4.59
N HIS A 47 36.49 2.06 -4.48
CA HIS A 47 37.38 1.76 -3.36
C HIS A 47 37.11 2.60 -2.11
N LEU A 48 36.12 3.51 -2.14
CA LEU A 48 35.78 4.30 -0.96
C LEU A 48 35.42 3.37 0.22
N PRO A 49 36.11 3.52 1.37
CA PRO A 49 35.85 2.70 2.54
C PRO A 49 34.41 2.91 3.00
N ASN A 50 33.78 1.84 3.49
CA ASN A 50 32.36 1.79 3.83
C ASN A 50 31.40 2.02 2.65
N LEU A 51 31.73 1.68 1.40
CA LEU A 51 30.73 1.59 0.33
C LEU A 51 29.96 0.25 0.36
N LEU A 52 30.66 -0.87 0.58
CA LEU A 52 30.11 -2.23 0.61
C LEU A 52 29.89 -2.80 2.03
N GLY A 53 30.17 -2.02 3.08
CA GLY A 53 29.96 -2.44 4.47
C GLY A 53 28.48 -2.53 4.86
N VAL A 54 28.16 -3.18 5.98
CA VAL A 54 26.81 -3.17 6.56
C VAL A 54 26.62 -1.86 7.35
N VAL A 55 25.72 -0.99 6.90
CA VAL A 55 25.39 0.26 7.62
C VAL A 55 24.11 0.03 8.43
N PRO A 56 24.11 0.33 9.75
CA PRO A 56 22.89 0.25 10.56
C PRO A 56 21.79 1.16 10.00
N LEU A 57 20.54 0.70 10.05
CA LEU A 57 19.38 1.41 9.48
C LEU A 57 19.18 2.85 10.02
N PHE A 58 19.79 3.18 11.16
CA PHE A 58 19.63 4.45 11.87
C PHE A 58 20.77 5.46 11.64
N ASP A 59 21.84 5.11 10.92
CA ASP A 59 22.95 6.04 10.62
C ASP A 59 22.67 6.86 9.34
N ARG A 60 21.74 7.81 9.46
CA ARG A 60 21.28 8.66 8.33
C ARG A 60 22.40 9.44 7.61
N PRO A 61 23.37 10.06 8.29
CA PRO A 61 24.49 10.73 7.62
C PRO A 61 25.28 9.79 6.72
N GLN A 62 25.49 8.55 7.16
CA GLN A 62 26.24 7.55 6.42
C GLN A 62 25.44 7.00 5.22
N GLN A 63 24.11 6.85 5.34
CA GLN A 63 23.22 6.52 4.22
C GLN A 63 23.18 7.61 3.15
N SER A 64 23.07 8.89 3.54
CA SER A 64 23.06 10.00 2.59
C SER A 64 24.37 10.09 1.81
N ARG A 65 25.51 9.94 2.50
CA ARG A 65 26.82 9.93 1.84
C ARG A 65 26.98 8.78 0.84
N ARG A 66 26.49 7.58 1.19
CA ARG A 66 26.49 6.45 0.24
C ARG A 66 25.58 6.71 -0.95
N ALA A 67 24.41 7.30 -0.75
CA ALA A 67 23.52 7.66 -1.83
C ALA A 67 24.19 8.63 -2.81
N GLU A 68 24.96 9.61 -2.31
CA GLU A 68 25.76 10.53 -3.12
C GLU A 68 26.87 9.79 -3.91
N ILE A 69 27.53 8.79 -3.30
CA ILE A 69 28.53 7.98 -4.01
C ILE A 69 27.90 7.14 -5.12
N PHE A 70 26.80 6.44 -4.84
CA PHE A 70 26.09 5.66 -5.84
C PHE A 70 25.46 6.53 -6.95
N PHE A 71 25.07 7.76 -6.62
CA PHE A 71 24.64 8.76 -7.61
C PHE A 71 25.77 9.05 -8.61
N ASP A 72 26.99 9.24 -8.12
CA ASP A 72 28.17 9.47 -8.96
C ASP A 72 28.60 8.23 -9.74
N LEU A 73 28.52 7.03 -9.16
CA LEU A 73 28.78 5.78 -9.89
C LEU A 73 27.78 5.61 -11.05
N GLY A 74 26.50 5.93 -10.81
CA GLY A 74 25.49 5.94 -11.86
C GLY A 74 25.80 6.95 -12.96
N ARG A 75 26.25 8.16 -12.59
CA ARG A 75 26.69 9.19 -13.53
C ARG A 75 27.91 8.74 -14.36
N ILE A 76 28.91 8.14 -13.73
CA ILE A 76 30.09 7.55 -14.40
C ILE A 76 29.65 6.52 -15.44
N HIS A 77 28.75 5.61 -15.07
CA HIS A 77 28.26 4.60 -15.99
C HIS A 77 27.48 5.19 -17.17
N LEU A 78 26.64 6.20 -16.94
CA LEU A 78 25.96 6.91 -18.03
C LEU A 78 26.95 7.60 -18.96
N ALA A 79 27.97 8.25 -18.42
CA ALA A 79 29.02 8.89 -19.20
C ALA A 79 29.81 7.86 -20.04
N SER A 80 30.02 6.65 -19.51
CA SER A 80 30.64 5.53 -20.24
C SER A 80 29.72 4.81 -21.24
N GLY A 81 28.41 5.13 -21.26
CA GLY A 81 27.41 4.47 -22.09
C GLY A 81 26.82 3.17 -21.52
N ASP A 82 27.24 2.74 -20.33
CA ASP A 82 26.70 1.56 -19.65
C ASP A 82 25.41 1.88 -18.89
N THR A 83 24.29 1.85 -19.61
CA THR A 83 22.97 2.17 -19.06
C THR A 83 22.47 1.16 -18.03
N ILE A 84 22.95 -0.10 -18.08
CA ILE A 84 22.52 -1.17 -17.17
C ILE A 84 23.15 -0.96 -15.80
N ARG A 85 24.49 -0.81 -15.75
CA ARG A 85 25.19 -0.56 -14.49
C ARG A 85 24.80 0.79 -13.90
N ALA A 86 24.57 1.79 -14.75
CA ALA A 86 24.01 3.05 -14.31
C ALA A 86 22.68 2.87 -13.57
N HIS A 87 21.75 2.12 -14.17
CA HIS A 87 20.45 1.89 -13.55
C HIS A 87 20.57 1.21 -12.19
N LEU A 88 21.41 0.16 -12.09
CA LEU A 88 21.64 -0.56 -10.83
C LEU A 88 22.19 0.36 -9.73
N ALA A 89 23.22 1.16 -10.05
CA ALA A 89 23.79 2.11 -9.09
C ALA A 89 22.77 3.16 -8.64
N LEU A 90 21.96 3.69 -9.57
CA LEU A 90 20.96 4.72 -9.25
C LEU A 90 19.76 4.19 -8.47
N VAL A 91 19.37 2.94 -8.69
CA VAL A 91 18.36 2.27 -7.85
C VAL A 91 18.86 2.15 -6.41
N GLU A 92 20.12 1.75 -6.22
CA GLU A 92 20.71 1.67 -4.88
C GLU A 92 20.80 3.05 -4.20
N ALA A 93 21.24 4.07 -4.95
CA ALA A 93 21.23 5.45 -4.46
C ALA A 93 19.82 5.90 -4.04
N PHE A 94 18.80 5.56 -4.83
CA PHE A 94 17.41 5.89 -4.56
C PHE A 94 16.86 5.16 -3.32
N HIS A 95 17.24 3.90 -3.11
CA HIS A 95 16.86 3.15 -1.90
C HIS A 95 17.47 3.74 -0.63
N LEU A 96 18.72 4.19 -0.70
CA LEU A 96 19.41 4.80 0.43
C LEU A 96 18.85 6.18 0.78
N ASN A 97 18.66 7.04 -0.22
CA ASN A 97 18.06 8.35 -0.03
C ASN A 97 17.35 8.82 -1.32
N PRO A 98 16.01 8.76 -1.36
CA PRO A 98 15.23 9.23 -2.51
C PRO A 98 15.41 10.70 -2.83
N GLU A 99 15.79 11.52 -1.84
CA GLU A 99 15.92 12.97 -1.95
C GLU A 99 17.27 13.44 -2.53
N THR A 100 18.24 12.54 -2.68
CA THR A 100 19.54 12.83 -3.31
C THR A 100 19.37 13.45 -4.70
N ASN A 101 20.09 14.54 -4.95
CA ASN A 101 20.04 15.32 -6.20
C ASN A 101 21.42 15.70 -6.76
N LYS A 102 22.47 15.26 -6.07
CA LYS A 102 23.88 15.50 -6.36
C LYS A 102 24.70 14.32 -5.88
N GLY A 103 25.89 14.18 -6.44
CA GLY A 103 26.91 13.26 -5.95
C GLY A 103 27.88 13.93 -4.98
N ILE A 104 28.88 13.15 -4.57
CA ILE A 104 29.99 13.59 -3.72
C ILE A 104 31.12 14.25 -4.52
N MET A 105 31.20 13.95 -5.82
CA MET A 105 32.14 14.52 -6.76
C MET A 105 31.69 15.91 -7.21
N ASP A 106 32.57 16.89 -7.09
CA ASP A 106 32.37 18.25 -7.59
C ASP A 106 32.78 18.32 -9.07
N ILE A 107 31.89 17.89 -9.95
CA ILE A 107 32.10 17.86 -11.40
C ILE A 107 31.10 18.82 -12.05
N PRO A 108 31.52 19.65 -13.02
CA PRO A 108 30.62 20.56 -13.73
C PRO A 108 29.45 19.79 -14.38
N PRO A 109 28.28 20.44 -14.58
CA PRO A 109 27.13 19.79 -15.20
C PRO A 109 27.45 19.31 -16.62
N ASP A 110 27.06 18.07 -16.92
CA ASP A 110 27.17 17.43 -18.24
C ASP A 110 25.89 16.66 -18.59
N GLN A 111 25.86 16.05 -19.77
CA GLN A 111 24.71 15.26 -20.22
C GLN A 111 24.44 14.08 -19.27
N ALA A 112 25.50 13.41 -18.78
CA ALA A 112 25.36 12.31 -17.84
C ALA A 112 24.67 12.74 -16.52
N LEU A 113 24.94 13.94 -16.01
CA LEU A 113 24.24 14.49 -14.84
C LEU A 113 22.75 14.74 -15.14
N VAL A 114 22.43 15.26 -16.33
CA VAL A 114 21.03 15.48 -16.76
C VAL A 114 20.29 14.15 -16.80
N ASP A 115 20.88 13.13 -17.41
CA ASP A 115 20.28 11.79 -17.54
C ASP A 115 20.13 11.11 -16.17
N THR A 116 21.12 11.26 -15.29
CA THR A 116 21.08 10.77 -13.91
C THR A 116 19.89 11.37 -13.15
N ARG A 117 19.72 12.70 -13.22
CA ARG A 117 18.60 13.39 -12.58
C ARG A 117 17.26 13.01 -13.20
N ALA A 118 17.19 12.83 -14.52
CA ALA A 118 15.98 12.40 -15.21
C ALA A 118 15.51 11.02 -14.71
N LEU A 119 16.43 10.07 -14.55
CA LEU A 119 16.14 8.75 -13.98
C LEU A 119 15.63 8.85 -12.53
N PHE A 120 16.27 9.66 -11.70
CA PHE A 120 15.81 9.93 -10.33
C PHE A 120 14.39 10.51 -10.29
N LEU A 121 14.10 11.49 -11.15
CA LEU A 121 12.78 12.09 -11.26
C LEU A 121 11.73 11.06 -11.71
N ASP A 122 12.06 10.19 -12.65
CA ASP A 122 11.17 9.10 -13.07
C ASP A 122 10.88 8.13 -11.91
N MET A 123 11.91 7.72 -11.17
CA MET A 123 11.74 6.86 -9.98
C MET A 123 10.86 7.53 -8.92
N ARG A 124 11.08 8.81 -8.59
CA ARG A 124 10.21 9.57 -7.66
C ARG A 124 8.76 9.61 -8.14
N ARG A 125 8.53 9.89 -9.42
CA ARG A 125 7.18 9.93 -10.01
C ARG A 125 6.50 8.56 -9.92
N LYS A 126 7.21 7.47 -10.22
CA LYS A 126 6.70 6.11 -10.10
C LYS A 126 6.28 5.80 -8.66
N THR A 127 7.13 6.12 -7.68
CA THR A 127 6.84 5.93 -6.26
C THR A 127 5.62 6.74 -5.81
N VAL A 128 5.56 8.04 -6.15
CA VAL A 128 4.40 8.88 -5.82
C VAL A 128 3.12 8.33 -6.47
N ARG A 129 3.18 7.93 -7.74
CA ARG A 129 2.02 7.35 -8.45
C ARG A 129 1.56 6.05 -7.82
N GLN A 130 2.47 5.18 -7.39
CA GLN A 130 2.15 3.94 -6.70
C GLN A 130 1.50 4.20 -5.34
N THR A 131 2.05 5.14 -4.57
CA THR A 131 1.48 5.54 -3.27
C THR A 131 0.09 6.13 -3.45
N LEU A 132 -0.12 7.02 -4.42
CA LEU A 132 -1.45 7.54 -4.76
C LEU A 132 -2.41 6.43 -5.14
N LYS A 133 -2.02 5.50 -6.04
CA LYS A 133 -2.83 4.34 -6.41
C LYS A 133 -3.19 3.47 -5.21
N ARG A 134 -2.26 3.23 -4.28
CA ARG A 134 -2.50 2.48 -3.05
C ARG A 134 -3.52 3.20 -2.16
N THR A 135 -3.36 4.51 -1.94
CA THR A 135 -4.31 5.30 -1.15
C THR A 135 -5.70 5.33 -1.78
N THR A 136 -5.79 5.48 -3.11
CA THR A 136 -7.06 5.35 -3.85
C THR A 136 -7.65 3.95 -3.74
N PHE A 137 -6.82 2.91 -3.73
CA PHE A 137 -7.26 1.53 -3.55
C PHE A 137 -7.92 1.32 -2.18
N TRP A 138 -7.24 1.71 -1.10
CA TRP A 138 -7.75 1.59 0.27
C TRP A 138 -8.98 2.49 0.51
N GLY A 139 -8.96 3.71 -0.04
CA GLY A 139 -10.12 4.61 0.01
C GLY A 139 -11.35 4.06 -0.74
N ALA A 140 -11.16 3.32 -1.82
CA ALA A 140 -12.26 2.69 -2.57
C ALA A 140 -12.73 1.37 -1.93
N ALA A 141 -11.82 0.58 -1.36
CA ALA A 141 -12.15 -0.65 -0.65
C ALA A 141 -12.94 -0.36 0.64
N GLY A 142 -12.51 0.63 1.43
CA GLY A 142 -13.22 1.04 2.65
C GLY A 142 -14.64 1.56 2.38
N ARG A 143 -14.87 2.19 1.23
CA ARG A 143 -16.21 2.66 0.83
C ARG A 143 -17.10 1.55 0.28
N SER A 144 -16.53 0.52 -0.34
CA SER A 144 -17.25 -0.70 -0.76
C SER A 144 -17.67 -1.58 0.43
N LEU A 145 -16.99 -1.43 1.58
CA LEU A 145 -17.31 -2.14 2.81
C LEU A 145 -18.65 -1.67 3.42
N LEU A 146 -19.00 -0.40 3.23
CA LEU A 146 -20.23 0.21 3.77
C LEU A 146 -21.47 -0.12 2.94
N LEU A 147 -21.35 -0.09 1.60
CA LEU A 147 -22.45 -0.39 0.69
C LEU A 147 -21.97 -1.27 -0.47
N PRO A 148 -22.54 -2.47 -0.66
CA PRO A 148 -22.15 -3.38 -1.74
C PRO A 148 -22.35 -2.71 -3.10
N GLY A 149 -21.32 -2.73 -3.95
CA GLY A 149 -21.33 -2.08 -5.28
C GLY A 149 -20.91 -0.59 -5.33
N TRP A 150 -20.77 0.11 -4.19
CA TRP A 150 -20.45 1.55 -4.17
C TRP A 150 -19.07 1.89 -4.76
N GLY A 151 -18.02 1.13 -4.41
CA GLY A 151 -16.68 1.38 -4.97
C GLY A 151 -16.55 1.02 -6.45
N GLN A 152 -17.42 0.15 -6.98
CA GLN A 152 -17.45 -0.16 -8.41
C GLN A 152 -18.03 1.01 -9.23
N LEU A 153 -19.04 1.70 -8.69
CA LEU A 153 -19.59 2.92 -9.30
C LEU A 153 -18.55 4.06 -9.35
N TYR A 154 -17.79 4.23 -8.27
CA TYR A 154 -16.74 5.26 -8.15
C TYR A 154 -15.53 4.99 -9.06
N ARG A 155 -15.18 3.72 -9.29
CA ARG A 155 -14.09 3.31 -10.21
C ARG A 155 -14.50 3.31 -11.69
N GLY A 156 -15.69 3.80 -12.03
CA GLY A 156 -16.19 3.87 -13.40
C GLY A 156 -16.80 2.56 -13.92
N HIS A 157 -16.83 1.48 -13.13
CA HIS A 157 -17.47 0.21 -13.47
C HIS A 157 -18.97 0.24 -13.17
N LYS A 158 -19.68 1.19 -13.79
CA LYS A 158 -21.09 1.50 -13.51
C LYS A 158 -22.01 0.28 -13.61
N LYS A 159 -21.87 -0.52 -14.66
CA LYS A 159 -22.72 -1.72 -14.89
C LYS A 159 -22.64 -2.72 -13.74
N ARG A 160 -21.43 -3.07 -13.31
CA ARG A 160 -21.22 -4.04 -12.22
C ARG A 160 -21.63 -3.45 -10.86
N GLY A 161 -21.34 -2.17 -10.62
CA GLY A 161 -21.81 -1.45 -9.43
C GLY A 161 -23.33 -1.49 -9.27
N TYR A 162 -24.09 -1.24 -10.35
CA TYR A 162 -25.54 -1.33 -10.32
C TYR A 162 -26.06 -2.76 -10.12
N VAL A 163 -25.37 -3.78 -10.63
CA VAL A 163 -25.75 -5.19 -10.41
C VAL A 163 -25.63 -5.56 -8.92
N PHE A 164 -24.51 -5.22 -8.28
CA PHE A 164 -24.32 -5.50 -6.85
C PHE A 164 -25.29 -4.68 -5.99
N MET A 165 -25.42 -3.38 -6.23
CA MET A 165 -26.36 -2.52 -5.49
C MET A 165 -27.81 -2.98 -5.66
N GLY A 166 -28.22 -3.29 -6.90
CA GLY A 166 -29.57 -3.75 -7.20
C GLY A 166 -29.89 -5.10 -6.55
N THR A 167 -28.96 -6.05 -6.64
CA THR A 167 -29.12 -7.37 -6.02
C THR A 167 -29.21 -7.26 -4.50
N SER A 168 -28.32 -6.48 -3.88
CA SER A 168 -28.34 -6.25 -2.43
C SER A 168 -29.60 -5.51 -1.98
N ALA A 169 -30.09 -4.54 -2.76
CA ALA A 169 -31.32 -3.83 -2.44
C ALA A 169 -32.55 -4.75 -2.47
N VAL A 170 -32.66 -5.62 -3.49
CA VAL A 170 -33.74 -6.62 -3.58
C VAL A 170 -33.69 -7.60 -2.41
N LEU A 171 -32.50 -8.13 -2.08
CA LEU A 171 -32.34 -9.06 -0.97
C LEU A 171 -32.62 -8.39 0.39
N ALA A 172 -32.21 -7.14 0.58
CA ALA A 172 -32.50 -6.38 1.80
C ALA A 172 -34.02 -6.13 1.96
N ALA A 173 -34.70 -5.77 0.86
CA ALA A 173 -36.15 -5.59 0.87
C ALA A 173 -36.89 -6.90 1.17
N ALA A 174 -36.47 -8.01 0.57
CA ALA A 174 -37.02 -9.34 0.83
C ALA A 174 -36.83 -9.76 2.29
N TRP A 175 -35.62 -9.58 2.83
CA TRP A 175 -35.32 -9.84 4.25
C TRP A 175 -36.22 -9.00 5.16
N PHE A 176 -36.33 -7.69 4.92
CA PHE A 176 -37.13 -6.79 5.74
C PHE A 176 -38.62 -7.16 5.74
N ALA A 177 -39.17 -7.52 4.58
CA ALA A 177 -40.54 -8.01 4.47
C ALA A 177 -40.74 -9.31 5.27
N THR A 178 -39.77 -10.24 5.20
CA THR A 178 -39.83 -11.49 5.99
C THR A 178 -39.67 -11.23 7.48
N ASP A 179 -38.84 -10.29 7.91
CA ASP A 179 -38.64 -9.94 9.32
C ASP A 179 -39.91 -9.35 9.94
N ILE A 180 -40.60 -8.44 9.23
CA ILE A 180 -41.92 -7.93 9.66
C ILE A 180 -42.91 -9.08 9.82
N SER A 181 -42.95 -10.01 8.85
CA SER A 181 -43.84 -11.16 8.91
C SER A 181 -43.50 -12.10 10.07
N TYR A 182 -42.21 -12.27 10.39
CA TYR A 182 -41.73 -13.07 11.51
C TYR A 182 -42.13 -12.43 12.84
N ARG A 183 -41.88 -11.12 13.02
CA ARG A 183 -42.28 -10.37 14.21
C ARG A 183 -43.79 -10.44 14.46
N SER A 184 -44.58 -10.30 13.39
CA SER A 184 -46.04 -10.46 13.45
C SER A 184 -46.44 -11.87 13.91
N ALA A 185 -45.89 -12.93 13.30
CA ALA A 185 -46.17 -14.32 13.69
C ALA A 185 -45.73 -14.61 15.13
N TYR A 186 -44.57 -14.10 15.53
CA TYR A 186 -44.03 -14.26 16.87
C TYR A 186 -44.91 -13.58 17.92
N ASN A 187 -45.42 -12.37 17.64
CA ASN A 187 -46.35 -11.67 18.51
C ASN A 187 -47.68 -12.43 18.66
N THR A 188 -48.21 -13.00 17.57
CA THR A 188 -49.41 -13.86 17.62
C THR A 188 -49.17 -15.12 18.45
N TYR A 189 -48.05 -15.82 18.22
CA TYR A 189 -47.66 -17.01 19.00
C TYR A 189 -47.52 -16.69 20.50
N ARG A 190 -46.87 -15.57 20.83
CA ARG A 190 -46.72 -15.11 22.22
C ARG A 190 -48.07 -14.78 22.86
N GLY A 191 -49.00 -14.18 22.10
CA GLY A 191 -50.37 -13.90 22.55
C GLY A 191 -51.16 -15.16 22.87
N THR A 192 -51.09 -16.19 22.01
CA THR A 192 -51.72 -17.50 22.26
C THR A 192 -51.15 -18.16 23.53
N ARG A 193 -49.82 -18.18 23.68
CA ARG A 193 -49.15 -18.76 24.85
C ARG A 193 -49.55 -18.08 26.17
N LEU A 194 -49.73 -16.75 26.18
CA LEU A 194 -50.10 -16.01 27.39
C LEU A 194 -51.55 -16.27 27.81
N ASN A 195 -52.47 -16.39 26.85
CA ASN A 195 -53.86 -16.73 27.12
C ASN A 195 -54.01 -18.17 27.64
N ASP A 196 -53.25 -19.11 27.08
CA ASP A 196 -53.24 -20.52 27.52
C ASP A 196 -52.71 -20.69 28.95
N LEU A 197 -51.75 -19.85 29.37
CA LEU A 197 -51.18 -19.87 30.73
C LEU A 197 -52.07 -19.20 31.79
N GLN A 198 -53.06 -18.39 31.39
CA GLN A 198 -53.97 -17.69 32.31
C GLN A 198 -55.26 -18.46 32.62
N LEU A 199 -55.53 -19.58 31.95
CA LEU A 199 -56.72 -20.41 32.18
C LEU A 199 -56.42 -21.57 33.15
N GLY A 200 -56.67 -21.34 34.43
CA GLY A 200 -56.67 -22.40 35.48
C GLY A 200 -57.86 -23.36 35.41
N GLN A 201 -58.49 -23.55 34.25
CA GLN A 201 -59.58 -24.50 34.01
C GLN A 201 -59.43 -25.07 32.60
N PRO A 202 -59.42 -26.40 32.42
CA PRO A 202 -59.34 -27.01 31.09
C PRO A 202 -60.66 -26.76 30.37
N ILE A 203 -60.70 -25.77 29.48
CA ILE A 203 -61.80 -25.59 28.55
C ILE A 203 -61.67 -26.70 27.51
N ALA A 204 -62.64 -27.64 27.50
CA ALA A 204 -62.77 -28.60 26.42
C ALA A 204 -62.83 -27.85 25.07
N GLY A 205 -61.77 -27.97 24.27
CA GLY A 205 -61.61 -27.24 23.00
C GLY A 205 -60.32 -26.44 22.86
N THR A 206 -59.34 -26.56 23.78
CA THR A 206 -57.99 -26.01 23.54
C THR A 206 -57.38 -26.70 22.32
N ASP A 207 -57.41 -25.98 21.19
CA ASP A 207 -56.92 -26.42 19.89
C ASP A 207 -55.39 -26.53 19.96
N SER A 208 -54.87 -27.67 20.41
CA SER A 208 -53.44 -28.01 20.39
C SER A 208 -52.82 -27.79 19.02
N ASP A 209 -53.64 -27.85 17.97
CA ASP A 209 -53.22 -27.65 16.60
C ASP A 209 -53.01 -26.15 16.32
N ALA A 210 -53.66 -25.23 17.03
CA ALA A 210 -53.43 -23.79 16.90
C ALA A 210 -52.04 -23.38 17.41
N PHE A 211 -51.57 -23.95 18.53
CA PHE A 211 -50.22 -23.75 19.04
C PHE A 211 -49.18 -24.28 18.06
N THR A 212 -49.34 -25.53 17.62
CA THR A 212 -48.42 -26.21 16.69
C THR A 212 -48.35 -25.47 15.35
N ARG A 213 -49.50 -25.09 14.77
CA ARG A 213 -49.55 -24.30 13.52
C ARG A 213 -48.90 -22.92 13.67
N ASN A 214 -49.03 -22.27 14.82
CA ASN A 214 -48.42 -20.96 15.05
C ASN A 214 -46.89 -21.08 15.26
N PHE A 215 -46.43 -22.14 15.92
CA PHE A 215 -45.01 -22.45 16.07
C PHE A 215 -44.35 -22.74 14.71
N GLU A 216 -44.95 -23.62 13.89
CA GLU A 216 -44.49 -23.92 12.52
C GLU A 216 -44.44 -22.67 11.62
N ARG A 217 -45.38 -21.74 11.78
CA ARG A 217 -45.38 -20.44 11.07
C ARG A 217 -44.23 -19.54 11.49
N VAL A 218 -43.86 -19.53 12.77
CA VAL A 218 -42.72 -18.76 13.28
C VAL A 218 -41.41 -19.35 12.75
N GLU A 219 -41.27 -20.68 12.82
CA GLU A 219 -40.05 -21.39 12.39
C GLU A 219 -39.83 -21.28 10.87
N SER A 220 -40.87 -21.47 10.07
CA SER A 220 -40.78 -21.30 8.61
C SER A 220 -40.46 -19.86 8.17
N ARG A 221 -40.97 -18.84 8.89
CA ARG A 221 -40.65 -17.42 8.61
C ARG A 221 -39.24 -17.04 9.06
N ALA A 222 -38.77 -17.59 10.20
CA ALA A 222 -37.39 -17.44 10.65
C ALA A 222 -36.39 -18.07 9.67
N GLY A 223 -36.70 -19.27 9.15
CA GLY A 223 -35.88 -19.93 8.14
C GLY A 223 -35.72 -19.11 6.85
N ARG A 224 -36.80 -18.49 6.38
CA ARG A 224 -36.76 -17.60 5.20
C ARG A 224 -35.96 -16.31 5.46
N ALA A 225 -36.12 -15.68 6.62
CA ALA A 225 -35.34 -14.50 6.98
C ALA A 225 -33.84 -14.81 7.06
N ASN A 226 -33.47 -15.94 7.68
CA ASN A 226 -32.08 -16.38 7.76
C ASN A 226 -31.48 -16.71 6.38
N LEU A 227 -32.27 -17.29 5.47
CA LEU A 227 -31.84 -17.55 4.09
C LEU A 227 -31.50 -16.24 3.36
N PHE A 228 -32.39 -15.24 3.40
CA PHE A 228 -32.12 -13.95 2.73
C PHE A 228 -30.94 -13.21 3.34
N LEU A 229 -30.77 -13.28 4.66
CA LEU A 229 -29.62 -12.70 5.35
C LEU A 229 -28.31 -13.40 4.95
N GLY A 230 -28.32 -14.73 4.84
CA GLY A 230 -27.19 -15.51 4.33
C GLY A 230 -26.83 -15.17 2.88
N LEU A 231 -27.83 -15.04 2.01
CA LEU A 231 -27.63 -14.61 0.62
C LEU A 231 -27.07 -13.18 0.53
N LEU A 232 -27.56 -12.27 1.36
CA LEU A 232 -27.07 -10.90 1.42
C LEU A 232 -25.60 -10.86 1.88
N ALA A 233 -25.24 -11.65 2.89
CA ALA A 233 -23.86 -11.81 3.34
C ALA A 233 -22.96 -12.38 2.24
N ALA A 234 -23.44 -13.38 1.48
CA ALA A 234 -22.70 -13.96 0.36
C ALA A 234 -22.46 -12.95 -0.78
N VAL A 235 -23.49 -12.17 -1.15
CA VAL A 235 -23.37 -11.10 -2.17
C VAL A 235 -22.43 -10.00 -1.69
N TRP A 236 -22.50 -9.62 -0.42
CA TRP A 236 -21.59 -8.64 0.18
C TRP A 236 -20.14 -9.12 0.14
N LEU A 237 -19.86 -10.35 0.58
CA LEU A 237 -18.52 -10.95 0.51
C LEU A 237 -18.02 -11.05 -0.93
N SER A 238 -18.87 -11.46 -1.88
CA SER A 238 -18.52 -11.53 -3.29
C SER A 238 -18.17 -10.15 -3.87
N SER A 239 -18.94 -9.11 -3.53
CA SER A 239 -18.65 -7.73 -3.94
C SER A 239 -17.32 -7.23 -3.38
N VAL A 240 -16.94 -7.63 -2.17
CA VAL A 240 -15.66 -7.26 -1.56
C VAL A 240 -14.51 -8.02 -2.23
N LEU A 241 -14.67 -9.32 -2.51
CA LEU A 241 -13.65 -10.17 -3.14
C LEU A 241 -13.39 -9.78 -4.61
N ASP A 242 -14.43 -9.45 -5.39
CA ASP A 242 -14.27 -8.94 -6.77
C ASP A 242 -13.37 -7.70 -6.80
N HIS A 243 -13.40 -6.89 -5.74
CA HIS A 243 -12.61 -5.68 -5.60
C HIS A 243 -11.13 -5.93 -5.24
N LEU A 244 -10.80 -7.11 -4.69
CA LEU A 244 -9.42 -7.51 -4.38
C LEU A 244 -8.72 -8.17 -5.58
N VAL A 245 -9.49 -8.83 -6.46
CA VAL A 245 -8.95 -9.58 -7.60
C VAL A 245 -8.75 -8.70 -8.84
N ILE A 246 -9.57 -7.66 -9.02
CA ILE A 246 -9.53 -6.83 -10.24
C ILE A 246 -8.84 -5.48 -9.95
N GLY A 247 -7.67 -5.29 -10.56
CA GLY A 247 -6.88 -4.06 -10.48
C GLY A 247 -7.63 -2.81 -11.01
N PRO A 248 -7.21 -1.60 -10.62
CA PRO A 248 -7.94 -0.37 -10.95
C PRO A 248 -8.01 -0.14 -12.47
N ALA A 249 -9.20 0.24 -12.96
CA ALA A 249 -9.41 0.69 -14.32
C ALA A 249 -8.45 1.84 -14.66
N GLN A 250 -7.77 1.72 -15.80
CA GLN A 250 -6.92 2.77 -16.33
C GLN A 250 -7.83 3.92 -16.81
N VAL A 251 -7.86 5.03 -16.06
CA VAL A 251 -8.50 6.25 -16.52
C VAL A 251 -7.60 6.84 -17.61
N SER A 252 -7.98 6.69 -18.88
CA SER A 252 -7.39 7.45 -19.98
C SER A 252 -7.90 8.89 -19.89
N LEU A 253 -7.08 9.79 -19.38
CA LEU A 253 -7.31 11.23 -19.50
C LEU A 253 -7.12 11.61 -20.98
N SER A 254 -8.20 11.67 -21.74
CA SER A 254 -8.22 12.40 -23.01
C SER A 254 -8.36 13.88 -22.68
N VAL A 255 -7.25 14.60 -22.63
CA VAL A 255 -7.28 16.06 -22.61
C VAL A 255 -7.62 16.51 -24.02
N SER A 256 -8.85 16.96 -24.24
CA SER A 256 -9.20 17.72 -25.44
C SER A 256 -8.60 19.12 -25.27
N ILE A 257 -7.54 19.40 -26.03
CA ILE A 257 -7.03 20.76 -26.19
C ILE A 257 -8.02 21.45 -27.14
N ASN A 258 -8.74 22.45 -26.62
CA ASN A 258 -9.53 23.39 -27.41
C ASN A 258 -8.82 24.74 -27.35
#